data_AF-A0A4U2Z2M5-F1
#
_entry.id   AF-A0A4U2Z2M5-F1
#
_cell.length_a   1.000
_cell.length_b   1.000
_cell.length_c   1.000
_cell.angle_alpha   90.00
_cell.angle_beta   90.00
_cell.angle_gamma   90.00
#
_symmetry.space_group_name_H-M   'P 1'
#
loop_
_entity.id
_entity.type
_entity.pdbx_description
1 polymer ?
#
loop_
_entity_poly.entity_id
_entity_poly.type
_entity_poly.pdbx_seq_one_letter_code
_entity_poly.pdbx_strand_id
1 'polypeptide(L)'
;MLEHESYSFSRLFLNRNLEFFFIQGVNDSDNFDEYWDGRTIEVIGYAVIYIDFETNEQKNFIYLIDSDNKKYDNAIKNTKKFIEQMTLSDKLSDRENFKIIKTKINGRVVSEPYKDFIKVVAKNEIPEFVLDL
;
A
#
# COMPACT_ATOMS: atom_id res chain seq x y z
N MET A 1 -19.09 9.82 9.92
CA MET A 1 -18.00 8.93 9.49
C MET A 1 -16.88 9.85 9.07
N LEU A 2 -15.78 9.91 9.82
CA LEU A 2 -14.69 10.84 9.50
C LEU A 2 -13.95 10.29 8.27
N GLU A 3 -13.95 11.07 7.19
CA GLU A 3 -13.07 10.83 6.05
C GLU A 3 -11.62 11.08 6.51
N HIS A 4 -10.66 10.26 6.08
CA HIS A 4 -9.24 10.50 6.39
C HIS A 4 -8.77 11.78 5.69
N GLU A 5 -8.13 12.67 6.42
CA GLU A 5 -7.68 13.97 5.92
C GLU A 5 -6.34 13.88 5.20
N SER A 6 -5.48 12.99 5.67
CA SER A 6 -4.16 12.75 5.09
C SER A 6 -3.82 11.27 5.05
N TYR A 7 -2.81 10.95 4.25
CA TYR A 7 -2.35 9.60 4.00
C TYR A 7 -0.83 9.53 4.18
N SER A 8 -0.37 8.51 4.89
CA SER A 8 1.05 8.19 5.02
C SER A 8 1.34 6.80 4.47
N PHE A 9 2.59 6.58 4.08
CA PHE A 9 3.07 5.33 3.49
C PHE A 9 4.28 4.84 4.27
N SER A 10 4.17 3.66 4.89
CA SER A 10 5.28 3.06 5.64
C SER A 10 5.73 1.78 4.96
N ARG A 11 7.03 1.68 4.68
CA ARG A 11 7.61 0.52 4.01
C ARG A 11 7.64 -0.67 4.97
N LEU A 12 7.03 -1.78 4.57
CA LEU A 12 7.10 -3.07 5.27
C LEU A 12 8.28 -3.91 4.75
N PHE A 13 8.46 -3.95 3.43
CA PHE A 13 9.43 -4.83 2.80
C PHE A 13 10.03 -4.16 1.56
N LEU A 14 11.30 -4.45 1.32
CA LEU A 14 12.05 -4.05 0.14
C LEU A 14 13.04 -5.14 -0.23
N ASN A 15 12.98 -5.59 -1.47
CA ASN A 15 14.09 -6.27 -2.12
C ASN A 15 14.33 -5.68 -3.51
N ARG A 16 15.17 -6.33 -4.32
CA ARG A 16 15.55 -5.83 -5.65
C ARG A 16 14.35 -5.60 -6.59
N ASN A 17 13.24 -6.29 -6.38
CA ASN A 17 12.12 -6.35 -7.32
C ASN A 17 10.79 -5.95 -6.72
N LEU A 18 10.74 -5.78 -5.42
CA LEU A 18 9.49 -5.58 -4.71
C LEU A 18 9.67 -4.54 -3.63
N GLU A 19 8.83 -3.51 -3.67
CA GLU A 19 8.58 -2.64 -2.53
C GLU A 19 7.15 -2.84 -2.05
N PHE A 20 6.98 -3.08 -0.75
CA PHE A 20 5.69 -3.24 -0.13
C PHE A 20 5.51 -2.19 0.97
N PHE A 21 4.38 -1.48 0.93
CA PHE A 21 4.05 -0.41 1.88
C PHE A 21 2.68 -0.63 2.50
N PHE A 22 2.52 -0.21 3.75
CA PHE A 22 1.20 0.07 4.30
C PHE A 22 0.70 1.42 3.77
N ILE A 23 -0.58 1.47 3.42
CA ILE A 23 -1.31 2.71 3.20
C ILE A 23 -2.03 3.02 4.51
N GLN A 24 -1.67 4.14 5.12
CA GLN A 24 -2.20 4.57 6.40
C GLN A 24 -3.07 5.82 6.20
N GLY A 25 -4.31 5.76 6.65
CA GLY A 25 -5.19 6.92 6.75
C GLY A 25 -5.04 7.59 8.12
N VAL A 26 -5.01 8.91 8.13
CA VAL A 26 -4.91 9.71 9.36
C VAL A 26 -6.15 10.59 9.48
N ASN A 27 -6.87 10.48 10.60
CA ASN A 27 -8.06 11.29 10.91
C ASN A 27 -7.69 12.59 11.64
N ASP A 28 -8.58 13.59 11.58
CA ASP A 28 -8.43 14.89 12.24
C ASP A 28 -8.30 14.79 13.77
N SER A 29 -7.56 15.73 14.33
CA SER A 29 -7.19 15.92 15.75
C SER A 29 -8.32 16.44 16.66
N ASP A 30 -9.52 16.65 16.13
CA ASP A 30 -10.65 17.22 16.90
C ASP A 30 -11.36 16.22 17.84
N ASN A 31 -10.92 14.95 17.91
CA ASN A 31 -11.37 13.98 18.91
C ASN A 31 -10.27 13.71 19.95
N PHE A 32 -10.46 14.32 21.12
CA PHE A 32 -9.52 14.46 22.24
C PHE A 32 -9.18 13.16 23.00
N ASP A 33 -8.06 13.25 23.75
CA ASP A 33 -7.58 12.39 24.85
C ASP A 33 -7.04 10.99 24.51
N GLU A 34 -5.75 10.93 24.13
CA GLU A 34 -4.69 10.36 24.97
C GLU A 34 -3.41 10.11 24.13
N TYR A 35 -2.37 10.89 24.46
CA TYR A 35 -0.96 10.79 24.05
C TYR A 35 -0.58 11.07 22.57
N TRP A 36 -0.41 12.38 22.32
CA TRP A 36 0.65 13.09 21.56
C TRP A 36 0.34 13.79 20.21
N ASP A 37 -0.80 13.58 19.55
CA ASP A 37 -1.41 14.59 18.64
C ASP A 37 -2.92 14.43 18.39
N GLY A 38 -3.58 13.46 19.05
CA GLY A 38 -5.02 13.20 18.86
C GLY A 38 -5.39 12.54 17.53
N ARG A 39 -4.43 12.20 16.66
CA ARG A 39 -4.71 11.63 15.34
C ARG A 39 -4.73 10.11 15.38
N THR A 40 -5.85 9.53 14.96
CA THR A 40 -5.93 8.08 14.76
C THR A 40 -5.30 7.70 13.42
N ILE A 41 -4.26 6.87 13.45
CA ILE A 41 -3.65 6.26 12.27
C ILE A 41 -4.23 4.86 12.07
N GLU A 42 -4.85 4.62 10.92
CA GLU A 42 -5.42 3.32 10.55
C GLU A 42 -4.75 2.80 9.28
N VAL A 43 -4.32 1.53 9.28
CA VAL A 43 -3.95 0.85 8.02
C VAL A 43 -5.23 0.61 7.23
N ILE A 44 -5.32 1.23 6.05
CA ILE A 44 -6.49 1.13 5.16
C ILE A 44 -6.20 0.31 3.90
N GLY A 45 -4.94 -0.09 3.70
CA GLY A 45 -4.52 -0.83 2.53
C GLY A 45 -3.02 -1.05 2.46
N TYR A 46 -2.58 -1.51 1.30
CA TYR A 46 -1.20 -1.81 0.98
C TYR A 46 -0.90 -1.34 -0.44
N ALA A 47 0.28 -0.76 -0.64
CA ALA A 47 0.78 -0.38 -1.95
C ALA A 47 1.97 -1.29 -2.28
N VAL A 48 2.02 -1.77 -3.53
CA VAL A 48 3.08 -2.66 -3.98
C VAL A 48 3.62 -2.18 -5.32
N ILE A 49 4.93 -2.03 -5.38
CA ILE A 49 5.68 -1.75 -6.60
C ILE A 49 6.47 -3.02 -6.92
N TYR A 50 6.17 -3.65 -8.05
CA TYR A 50 6.83 -4.87 -8.51
C TYR A 50 7.53 -4.62 -9.84
N ILE A 51 8.81 -4.97 -9.95
CA ILE A 51 9.56 -4.94 -11.21
C ILE A 51 9.60 -6.35 -11.77
N ASP A 52 8.89 -6.55 -12.87
CA ASP A 52 8.87 -7.81 -13.61
C ASP A 52 10.21 -8.01 -14.33
N PHE A 53 10.95 -9.06 -13.97
CA PHE A 53 12.23 -9.34 -14.58
C PHE A 53 12.15 -9.76 -16.05
N GLU A 54 11.05 -10.39 -16.45
CA GLU A 54 10.91 -10.92 -17.81
C GLU A 54 10.65 -9.78 -18.80
N THR A 55 9.83 -8.81 -18.40
CA THR A 55 9.46 -7.67 -19.27
C THR A 55 10.22 -6.38 -18.95
N ASN A 56 10.91 -6.32 -17.80
CA ASN A 56 11.53 -5.11 -17.26
C ASN A 56 10.52 -3.95 -17.19
N GLU A 57 9.33 -4.26 -16.69
CA GLU A 57 8.21 -3.32 -16.51
C GLU A 57 7.84 -3.24 -15.03
N GLN A 58 7.50 -2.03 -14.59
CA GLN A 58 6.96 -1.81 -13.26
C GLN A 58 5.45 -2.06 -13.26
N LYS A 59 5.00 -2.90 -12.32
CA LYS A 59 3.59 -3.18 -12.04
C LYS A 59 3.24 -2.63 -10.66
N ASN A 60 2.24 -1.76 -10.62
CA ASN A 60 1.79 -1.12 -9.38
C ASN A 60 0.46 -1.70 -8.94
N PHE A 61 0.38 -2.12 -7.68
CA PHE A 61 -0.83 -2.65 -7.08
C PHE A 61 -1.22 -1.83 -5.86
N ILE A 62 -2.53 -1.58 -5.73
CA ILE A 62 -3.13 -0.90 -4.58
C ILE A 62 -4.17 -1.85 -4.00
N TYR A 63 -3.87 -2.45 -2.85
CA TYR A 63 -4.75 -3.35 -2.13
C TYR A 63 -5.49 -2.58 -1.03
N LEU A 64 -6.79 -2.38 -1.15
CA LEU A 64 -7.59 -1.64 -0.17
C LEU A 64 -8.34 -2.60 0.74
N ILE A 65 -8.24 -2.40 2.05
CA ILE A 65 -8.93 -3.24 3.03
C ILE A 65 -10.43 -2.96 2.92
N ASP A 66 -11.22 -3.94 2.48
CA ASP A 66 -12.65 -3.84 2.28
C ASP A 66 -13.33 -3.64 3.63
N SER A 67 -13.87 -2.44 3.82
CA SER A 67 -14.70 -2.10 4.97
C SER A 67 -15.97 -1.42 4.47
N ASP A 68 -17.11 -1.82 5.02
CA ASP A 68 -18.41 -1.35 4.55
C ASP A 68 -18.46 0.19 4.60
N ASN A 69 -18.85 0.79 3.48
CA ASN A 69 -19.07 2.22 3.27
C ASN A 69 -17.85 3.18 3.26
N LYS A 70 -16.60 2.71 3.16
CA LYS A 70 -15.45 3.63 2.96
C LYS A 70 -15.29 4.03 1.47
N LYS A 71 -15.27 5.34 1.20
CA LYS A 71 -14.82 5.90 -0.09
C LYS A 71 -13.29 5.95 -0.09
N TYR A 72 -12.65 5.29 -1.05
CA TYR A 72 -11.19 5.22 -1.15
C TYR A 72 -10.59 6.14 -2.23
N ASP A 73 -11.39 7.00 -2.88
CA ASP A 73 -10.93 7.83 -4.00
C ASP A 73 -9.71 8.68 -3.62
N ASN A 74 -9.74 9.30 -2.44
CA ASN A 74 -8.62 10.08 -1.92
C ASN A 74 -7.42 9.20 -1.56
N ALA A 75 -7.63 8.01 -0.99
CA ALA A 75 -6.57 7.06 -0.69
C ALA A 75 -5.86 6.61 -1.97
N ILE A 76 -6.63 6.24 -3.00
CA ILE A 76 -6.12 5.84 -4.32
C ILE A 76 -5.32 7.00 -4.92
N LYS A 77 -5.89 8.21 -4.96
CA LYS A 77 -5.24 9.38 -5.53
C LYS A 77 -3.90 9.69 -4.87
N ASN A 78 -3.84 9.67 -3.53
CA ASN A 78 -2.59 9.93 -2.81
C ASN A 78 -1.58 8.78 -2.98
N THR A 79 -2.05 7.53 -3.04
CA THR A 79 -1.19 6.37 -3.29
C THR A 79 -0.54 6.42 -4.67
N LYS A 80 -1.29 6.79 -5.71
CA LYS A 80 -0.75 6.96 -7.06
C LYS A 80 0.36 8.01 -7.09
N LYS A 81 0.10 9.19 -6.52
CA LYS A 81 1.09 10.27 -6.40
C LYS A 81 2.35 9.84 -5.64
N PHE A 82 2.17 9.07 -4.56
CA PHE A 82 3.30 8.53 -3.81
C PHE A 82 4.15 7.58 -4.68
N ILE A 83 3.52 6.62 -5.37
CA ILE A 83 4.23 5.67 -6.25
C ILE A 83 4.92 6.41 -7.42
N GLU A 84 4.27 7.41 -8.01
CA GLU A 84 4.86 8.26 -9.05
C GLU A 84 6.14 8.98 -8.59
N GLN A 85 6.27 9.30 -7.30
CA GLN A 85 7.49 9.90 -6.74
C GLN A 85 8.56 8.86 -6.41
N MET A 86 8.17 7.61 -6.16
CA MET A 86 9.07 6.52 -5.82
C MET A 86 9.66 5.83 -7.06
N THR A 87 8.96 5.86 -8.18
CA THR A 87 9.44 5.21 -9.40
C THR A 87 10.63 5.95 -10.01
N LEU A 88 11.66 5.17 -10.36
CA LEU A 88 12.78 5.63 -11.18
C LEU A 88 12.55 5.36 -12.68
N SER A 89 11.40 4.81 -13.06
CA SER A 89 11.08 4.49 -14.45
C SER A 89 10.70 5.75 -15.23
N ASP A 90 11.29 5.92 -16.41
CA ASP A 90 10.92 6.97 -17.37
C ASP A 90 9.71 6.60 -18.23
N LYS A 91 9.23 5.35 -18.15
CA LYS A 91 8.07 4.89 -18.92
C LYS A 91 6.78 5.46 -18.31
N LEU A 92 5.98 6.12 -19.14
CA LEU A 92 4.67 6.64 -18.72
C LEU A 92 3.73 5.54 -18.22
N SER A 93 3.75 4.37 -18.87
CA SER A 93 2.97 3.20 -18.48
C SER A 93 3.19 2.79 -17.03
N ASP A 94 4.42 2.90 -16.56
CA ASP A 94 4.85 2.49 -15.22
C ASP A 94 4.39 3.50 -14.16
N ARG A 95 4.03 4.72 -14.58
CA ARG A 95 3.52 5.80 -13.74
C ARG A 95 2.00 5.86 -13.72
N GLU A 96 1.31 5.35 -14.74
CA GLU A 96 -0.13 5.49 -14.91
C GLU A 96 -0.92 4.19 -14.68
N ASN A 97 -0.29 3.03 -14.87
CA ASN A 97 -0.96 1.74 -14.72
C ASN A 97 -0.95 1.27 -13.26
N PHE A 98 -2.14 1.24 -12.67
CA PHE A 98 -2.38 0.73 -11.31
C PHE A 98 -3.48 -0.31 -11.31
N LYS A 99 -3.20 -1.47 -10.72
CA LYS A 99 -4.24 -2.46 -10.42
C LYS A 99 -4.76 -2.24 -9.01
N ILE A 100 -6.03 -1.84 -8.90
CA ILE A 100 -6.70 -1.60 -7.61
C ILE A 100 -7.50 -2.84 -7.24
N ILE A 101 -7.22 -3.40 -6.06
CA ILE A 101 -7.75 -4.67 -5.59
C ILE A 101 -8.32 -4.48 -4.19
N LYS A 102 -9.48 -5.07 -3.90
CA LYS A 102 -10.00 -5.13 -2.54
C LYS A 102 -9.47 -6.36 -1.81
N THR A 103 -9.16 -6.22 -0.53
CA THR A 103 -8.67 -7.30 0.33
C THR A 103 -9.35 -7.29 1.69
N LYS A 104 -9.47 -8.44 2.35
CA LYS A 104 -9.97 -8.53 3.73
C LYS A 104 -8.83 -8.67 4.75
N ILE A 105 -7.58 -8.66 4.27
CA ILE A 105 -6.40 -8.88 5.09
C ILE A 105 -6.09 -7.61 5.87
N ASN A 106 -6.18 -7.68 7.19
CA ASN A 106 -5.88 -6.57 8.09
C ASN A 106 -4.61 -6.88 8.89
N GLY A 107 -3.49 -6.29 8.49
CA GLY A 107 -2.21 -6.36 9.18
C GLY A 107 -1.84 -4.98 9.69
N ARG A 108 -2.04 -4.73 10.99
CA ARG A 108 -1.58 -3.50 11.64
C ARG A 108 -0.11 -3.57 12.05
N VAL A 109 0.33 -4.75 12.47
CA VAL A 109 1.71 -5.08 12.83
C VAL A 109 1.98 -6.45 12.26
N VAL A 110 3.04 -6.57 11.46
CA VAL A 110 3.45 -7.81 10.81
C VAL A 110 4.85 -8.14 11.35
N SER A 111 5.06 -9.36 11.82
CA SER A 111 6.37 -9.82 12.27
C SER A 111 7.11 -10.52 11.13
N GLU A 112 8.43 -10.56 11.22
CA GLU A 112 9.24 -11.37 10.31
C GLU A 112 8.94 -12.87 10.50
N PRO A 113 8.94 -13.67 9.41
CA PRO A 113 9.24 -13.27 8.03
C PRO A 113 8.05 -12.64 7.30
N TYR A 114 8.25 -11.49 6.64
CA TYR A 114 7.18 -10.75 5.96
C TYR A 114 6.60 -11.46 4.73
N LYS A 115 7.33 -12.43 4.17
CA LYS A 115 6.97 -13.12 2.94
C LYS A 115 5.58 -13.77 3.00
N ASP A 116 5.23 -14.38 4.14
CA ASP A 116 3.95 -15.10 4.27
C ASP A 116 2.78 -14.12 4.26
N PHE A 117 2.96 -12.97 4.92
CA PHE A 117 1.98 -11.88 4.89
C PHE A 117 1.81 -11.31 3.47
N ILE A 118 2.92 -11.05 2.78
CA ILE A 118 2.90 -10.52 1.41
C ILE A 118 2.22 -11.53 0.47
N LYS A 119 2.51 -12.83 0.58
CA LYS A 119 1.82 -13.90 -0.18
C LYS A 119 0.32 -13.86 0.05
N VAL A 120 -0.13 -13.66 1.29
CA VAL A 120 -1.55 -13.59 1.63
C VAL A 120 -2.23 -12.34 1.05
N VAL A 121 -1.55 -11.19 1.04
CA VAL A 121 -2.09 -9.94 0.46
C VAL A 121 -2.09 -9.98 -1.06
N ALA A 122 -0.94 -10.28 -1.67
CA ALA A 122 -0.72 -10.24 -3.11
C ALA A 122 -1.28 -11.47 -3.85
N LYS A 123 -1.48 -12.58 -3.14
CA LYS A 123 -1.95 -13.86 -3.70
C LYS A 123 -1.12 -14.25 -4.93
N ASN A 124 -1.76 -14.43 -6.08
CA ASN A 124 -1.14 -14.87 -7.33
C ASN A 124 -0.75 -13.70 -8.25
N GLU A 125 -0.85 -12.46 -7.78
CA GLU A 125 -0.53 -11.28 -8.58
C GLU A 125 0.99 -11.05 -8.72
N ILE A 126 1.76 -11.63 -7.80
CA ILE A 126 3.21 -11.52 -7.75
C ILE A 126 3.77 -12.93 -7.68
N PRO A 127 4.73 -13.31 -8.56
CA PRO A 127 5.32 -14.64 -8.52
C PRO A 127 6.03 -14.92 -7.19
N GLU A 128 5.87 -16.14 -6.67
CA GLU A 128 6.43 -16.49 -5.35
C GLU A 128 7.95 -16.34 -5.25
N PHE A 129 8.68 -16.63 -6.34
CA PHE A 129 10.13 -16.51 -6.37
C PHE A 129 10.64 -15.09 -6.10
N VAL A 130 9.80 -14.08 -6.29
CA VAL A 130 10.13 -12.67 -6.00
C VAL A 130 10.25 -12.45 -4.48
N LEU A 131 9.61 -13.30 -3.67
CA LEU A 131 9.56 -13.19 -2.21
C LEU A 131 10.60 -14.04 -1.49
N ASP A 132 11.28 -14.93 -2.21
CA ASP A 132 12.24 -15.90 -1.67
C ASP A 132 13.72 -15.47 -1.88
N LEU A 133 13.95 -14.19 -2.23
CA LEU A 133 15.27 -13.58 -2.49
C LEU A 133 15.68 -12.55 -1.44
#